data_AF-A0AA47MI55-F1
#
_entry.id   AF-A0AA47MI55-F1
#
_cell.length_a   1.000
_cell.length_b   1.000
_cell.length_c   1.000
_cell.angle_alpha   90.00
_cell.angle_beta   90.00
_cell.angle_gamma   90.00
#
_symmetry.space_group_name_H-M   'P 1'
#
loop_
_entity.id
_entity.type
_entity.pdbx_description
1 polymer ?
#
loop_
_entity_poly.entity_id
_entity_poly.type
_entity_poly.pdbx_seq_one_letter_code
_entity_poly.pdbx_strand_id
1 'polypeptide(L)'
;MTPPLFPGKENQRPTAPKHSPKKIKIHTLPEILKEVTLVVEQAWKLPETERKKMIRRLYLKWHPDKNSENLDIATEVFKHLQNEINRMEKQSLSDQQNTDRASRRTFATSSTRFQSEKFSFQRFYTSWNQEATSHKSERQHFREHYPTSFAGSSHSNRFFVPPTFKSVGNPVEARRWLRQARANFSAARNDLHKNANEWVCFKCYLATKLALIAADYAVRGKSDKDVKPTALAQKVEEYNTHLTGLTNDVQILEGYGVDSLRTRYPDLLPFPQIPNDRFTSEVAMRVMECTARIIIKLETFVQQKI
;
A
#
# COMPACT_ATOMS: atom_id res chain seq x y z
N MET A 1 20.67 -9.14 76.09
CA MET A 1 21.81 -9.30 75.17
C MET A 1 21.42 -8.69 73.83
N THR A 2 22.11 -7.62 73.48
CA THR A 2 22.04 -6.84 72.25
C THR A 2 22.80 -7.55 71.11
N PRO A 3 22.30 -7.53 69.88
CA PRO A 3 23.14 -7.72 68.69
C PRO A 3 23.80 -6.39 68.26
N PRO A 4 24.96 -6.43 67.57
CA PRO A 4 25.84 -5.27 67.39
C PRO A 4 25.48 -4.40 66.17
N LEU A 5 25.75 -3.10 66.30
CA LEU A 5 25.83 -2.13 65.20
C LEU A 5 27.11 -2.30 64.38
N PHE A 6 26.99 -2.20 63.04
CA PHE A 6 28.03 -1.66 62.17
C PHE A 6 27.45 -0.60 61.21
N PRO A 7 28.24 0.44 60.85
CA PRO A 7 27.71 1.75 60.49
C PRO A 7 27.53 1.93 58.97
N GLY A 8 26.34 2.37 58.57
CA GLY A 8 26.09 2.91 57.23
C GLY A 8 26.35 4.42 57.23
N LYS A 9 27.46 4.84 56.60
CA LYS A 9 27.83 6.25 56.41
C LYS A 9 26.71 7.04 55.73
N GLU A 10 26.26 8.12 56.36
CA GLU A 10 25.69 9.26 55.65
C GLU A 10 26.75 9.82 54.70
N ASN A 11 26.43 9.83 53.40
CA ASN A 11 27.06 10.75 52.47
C ASN A 11 25.94 11.57 51.82
N GLN A 12 25.79 12.78 52.34
CA GLN A 12 25.04 13.86 51.74
C GLN A 12 25.44 13.99 50.27
N ARG A 13 24.46 13.92 49.36
CA ARG A 13 24.63 14.34 47.98
C ARG A 13 23.64 15.46 47.66
N PRO A 14 24.08 16.55 47.00
CA PRO A 14 23.34 17.81 46.96
C PRO A 14 22.09 17.71 46.08
N THR A 15 21.02 18.38 46.51
CA THR A 15 19.89 18.75 45.66
C THR A 15 20.38 19.71 44.56
N ALA A 16 20.36 19.25 43.32
CA ALA A 16 20.65 20.02 42.12
C ALA A 16 19.61 19.68 41.02
N PRO A 17 19.36 20.60 40.08
CA PRO A 17 18.06 21.23 39.89
C PRO A 17 17.14 20.43 38.97
N LYS A 18 15.82 20.68 39.09
CA LYS A 18 14.79 20.26 38.14
C LYS A 18 15.19 20.71 36.73
N HIS A 19 15.82 19.82 35.96
CA HIS A 19 16.10 20.08 34.55
C HIS A 19 14.80 19.85 33.78
N SER A 20 14.07 20.93 33.58
CA SER A 20 12.99 21.01 32.59
C SER A 20 13.54 20.56 31.22
N PRO A 21 12.84 19.67 30.49
CA PRO A 21 13.28 19.27 29.17
C PRO A 21 13.27 20.49 28.25
N LYS A 22 14.44 20.77 27.68
CA LYS A 22 14.72 21.88 26.77
C LYS A 22 13.68 21.85 25.63
N LYS A 23 12.91 22.94 25.53
CA LYS A 23 12.03 23.24 24.40
C LYS A 23 12.80 22.99 23.11
N ILE A 24 12.20 22.19 22.24
CA ILE A 24 12.61 21.95 20.86
C ILE A 24 12.93 23.31 20.24
N LYS A 25 14.17 23.47 19.77
CA LYS A 25 14.56 24.65 18.98
C LYS A 25 13.64 24.70 17.78
N ILE A 26 12.74 25.68 17.81
CA ILE A 26 11.80 26.03 16.78
C ILE A 26 12.61 26.31 15.51
N HIS A 27 12.40 25.52 14.47
CA HIS A 27 12.88 25.85 13.12
C HIS A 27 12.43 27.26 12.77
N THR A 28 13.33 28.11 12.28
CA THR A 28 12.95 29.45 11.87
C THR A 28 11.96 29.34 10.69
N LEU A 29 10.88 30.13 10.70
CA LEU A 29 9.85 30.14 9.63
C LEU A 29 10.45 30.06 8.20
N PRO A 30 11.55 30.76 7.86
CA PRO A 30 12.17 30.66 6.53
C PRO A 30 12.70 29.27 6.17
N GLU A 31 13.17 28.47 7.13
CA GLU A 31 13.63 27.09 6.89
C GLU A 31 12.44 26.19 6.52
N ILE A 32 11.31 26.36 7.21
CA ILE A 32 10.09 25.60 6.97
C ILE A 32 9.55 25.90 5.56
N LEU A 33 9.55 27.17 5.16
CA LEU A 33 9.11 27.57 3.82
C LEU A 33 10.01 26.97 2.73
N LYS A 34 11.33 26.94 2.95
CA LYS A 34 12.29 26.28 2.03
C LYS A 34 12.05 24.78 1.93
N GLU A 35 11.81 24.11 3.06
CA GLU A 35 11.50 22.68 3.08
C GLU A 35 10.21 22.39 2.30
N VAL A 36 9.16 23.20 2.51
CA VAL A 36 7.90 23.06 1.79
C VAL A 36 8.09 23.23 0.28
N THR A 37 8.85 24.23 -0.17
CA THR A 37 9.19 24.39 -1.59
C THR A 37 9.89 23.15 -2.15
N LEU A 38 10.91 22.65 -1.44
CA LEU A 38 11.67 21.47 -1.88
C LEU A 38 10.80 20.22 -2.01
N VAL A 39 9.89 19.98 -1.05
CA VAL A 39 8.99 18.82 -1.11
C VAL A 39 7.96 18.97 -2.24
N VAL A 40 7.46 20.17 -2.52
CA VAL A 40 6.55 20.40 -3.66
C VAL A 40 7.27 20.18 -4.99
N GLU A 41 8.50 20.68 -5.14
CA GLU A 41 9.32 20.43 -6.34
C GLU A 41 9.61 18.93 -6.53
N GLN A 42 9.91 18.20 -5.45
CA GLN A 42 10.09 16.74 -5.49
C GLN A 42 8.79 16.02 -5.88
N ALA A 43 7.64 16.45 -5.37
CA ALA A 43 6.35 15.88 -5.71
C ALA A 43 6.07 15.99 -7.22
N TRP A 44 6.50 17.08 -7.86
CA TRP A 44 6.32 17.28 -9.29
C TRP A 44 7.18 16.38 -10.18
N LYS A 45 8.26 15.80 -9.65
CA LYS A 45 9.06 14.78 -10.35
C LYS A 45 8.40 13.40 -10.37
N LEU A 46 7.36 13.19 -9.57
CA LEU A 46 6.63 11.92 -9.48
C LEU A 46 5.46 11.86 -10.48
N PRO A 47 4.99 10.64 -10.81
CA PRO A 47 3.74 10.44 -11.55
C PRO A 47 2.55 11.10 -10.86
N GLU A 48 1.55 11.50 -11.65
CA GLU A 48 0.40 12.30 -11.21
C GLU A 48 -0.33 11.73 -9.97
N THR A 49 -0.46 10.41 -9.89
CA THR A 49 -1.10 9.71 -8.77
C THR A 49 -0.35 9.88 -7.46
N GLU A 50 0.98 9.78 -7.49
CA GLU A 50 1.84 9.92 -6.30
C GLU A 50 2.05 11.40 -5.95
N ARG A 51 2.15 12.27 -6.96
CA ARG A 51 2.14 13.73 -6.78
C ARG A 51 0.89 14.17 -6.02
N LYS A 52 -0.29 13.72 -6.44
CA LYS A 52 -1.56 14.06 -5.79
C LYS A 52 -1.58 13.68 -4.31
N LYS A 53 -1.06 12.51 -3.97
CA LYS A 53 -0.97 12.05 -2.57
C LYS A 53 -0.01 12.91 -1.75
N MET A 54 1.14 13.27 -2.30
CA MET A 54 2.13 14.10 -1.61
C MET A 54 1.57 15.50 -1.32
N ILE A 55 0.93 16.13 -2.32
CA ILE A 55 0.31 17.44 -2.18
C ILE A 55 -0.84 17.41 -1.17
N ARG A 56 -1.72 16.40 -1.22
CA ARG A 56 -2.79 16.22 -0.21
C ARG A 56 -2.23 16.13 1.20
N ARG A 57 -1.14 15.40 1.41
CA ARG A 57 -0.52 15.24 2.73
C ARG A 57 0.05 16.54 3.26
N LEU A 58 0.78 17.29 2.42
CA LEU A 58 1.29 18.61 2.80
C LEU A 58 0.15 19.58 3.14
N TYR A 59 -0.90 19.58 2.32
CA TYR A 59 -2.08 20.43 2.50
C TYR A 59 -2.76 20.17 3.84
N LEU A 60 -3.04 18.90 4.16
CA LEU A 60 -3.66 18.53 5.43
C LEU A 60 -2.73 18.72 6.64
N LYS A 61 -1.41 18.63 6.47
CA LYS A 61 -0.42 18.83 7.55
C LYS A 61 -0.35 20.28 8.00
N TRP A 62 -0.28 21.21 7.05
CA TRP A 62 -0.12 22.64 7.31
C TRP A 62 -1.45 23.39 7.41
N HIS A 63 -2.59 22.71 7.34
CA HIS A 63 -3.89 23.37 7.47
C HIS A 63 -4.00 24.11 8.82
N PRO A 64 -4.43 25.39 8.83
CA PRO A 64 -4.51 26.21 10.05
C PRO A 64 -5.32 25.55 11.18
N ASP A 65 -6.46 24.91 10.85
CA ASP A 65 -7.32 24.22 11.84
C ASP A 65 -6.62 23.12 12.65
N LYS A 66 -5.57 22.48 12.09
CA LYS A 66 -4.84 21.40 12.77
C LYS A 66 -3.67 21.90 13.61
N ASN A 67 -3.32 23.18 13.48
CA ASN A 67 -2.13 23.79 14.09
C ASN A 67 -2.53 25.01 14.95
N SER A 68 -3.55 24.85 15.79
CA SER A 68 -4.07 25.93 16.64
C SER A 68 -3.06 26.53 17.62
N GLU A 69 -2.01 25.77 17.98
CA GLU A 69 -0.94 26.23 18.87
C GLU A 69 0.13 27.08 18.14
N ASN A 70 0.19 27.02 16.80
CA ASN A 70 1.16 27.75 15.97
C ASN A 70 0.46 28.34 14.74
N LEU A 71 -0.67 29.03 14.96
CA LEU A 71 -1.59 29.47 13.91
C LEU A 71 -0.91 30.40 12.89
N ASP A 72 -0.07 31.33 13.36
CA ASP A 72 0.61 32.30 12.49
C ASP A 72 1.60 31.61 11.55
N ILE A 73 2.39 30.67 12.08
CA ILE A 73 3.34 29.87 11.30
C ILE A 73 2.59 28.98 10.30
N ALA A 74 1.54 28.31 10.75
CA ALA A 74 0.76 27.41 9.88
C ALA A 74 0.07 28.16 8.75
N THR A 75 -0.47 29.36 9.02
CA THR A 75 -1.13 30.20 8.01
C THR A 75 -0.15 30.67 6.95
N GLU A 76 1.02 31.16 7.36
CA GLU A 76 2.07 31.59 6.42
C GLU A 76 2.59 30.41 5.58
N VAL A 77 2.83 29.25 6.20
CA VAL A 77 3.28 28.06 5.50
C VAL A 77 2.20 27.51 4.55
N PHE A 78 0.93 27.56 4.95
CA PHE A 78 -0.19 27.11 4.13
C PHE A 78 -0.39 28.00 2.90
N LYS A 79 -0.30 29.33 3.09
CA LYS A 79 -0.33 30.29 1.98
C LYS A 79 0.84 30.07 1.02
N HIS A 80 2.05 29.88 1.55
CA HIS A 80 3.23 29.56 0.74
C HIS A 80 3.07 28.25 -0.03
N LEU A 81 2.55 27.21 0.61
CA LEU A 81 2.24 25.92 -0.02
C LEU A 81 1.26 26.08 -1.19
N GLN A 82 0.16 26.83 -1.01
CA GLN A 82 -0.80 27.09 -2.08
C GLN A 82 -0.17 27.86 -3.25
N ASN A 83 0.66 28.87 -2.96
CA ASN A 83 1.39 29.63 -3.98
C ASN A 83 2.35 28.74 -4.77
N GLU A 84 3.05 27.83 -4.08
CA GLU A 84 4.02 26.92 -4.67
C GLU A 84 3.35 25.87 -5.57
N ILE A 85 2.20 25.31 -5.13
CA ILE A 85 1.37 24.44 -5.97
C ILE A 85 0.94 25.17 -7.24
N ASN A 86 0.44 26.41 -7.11
CA ASN A 86 0.03 27.23 -8.25
C ASN A 86 1.20 27.57 -9.18
N ARG A 87 2.40 27.82 -8.63
CA ARG A 87 3.63 28.06 -9.39
C ARG A 87 3.97 26.87 -10.28
N MET A 88 3.97 25.67 -9.70
CA MET A 88 4.31 24.43 -10.41
C MET A 88 3.22 24.00 -11.41
N GLU A 89 1.93 24.26 -11.13
CA GLU A 89 0.85 24.07 -12.10
C GLU A 89 1.03 24.97 -13.33
N LYS A 90 1.34 26.26 -13.12
CA LYS A 90 1.59 27.22 -14.22
C LYS A 90 2.81 26.83 -15.05
N GLN A 91 3.90 26.42 -14.40
CA GLN A 91 5.12 25.96 -15.09
C GLN A 91 4.86 24.74 -15.96
N SER A 92 4.12 23.76 -15.45
CA SER A 92 3.73 22.56 -16.22
C SER A 92 2.88 22.89 -17.45
N LEU A 93 2.02 23.92 -17.36
CA LEU A 93 1.19 24.37 -18.48
C LEU A 93 1.98 25.14 -19.53
N SER A 94 2.98 25.94 -19.13
CA SER A 94 3.87 26.63 -20.07
C SER A 94 4.77 25.66 -20.81
N ASP A 95 5.28 24.63 -20.14
CA ASP A 95 6.14 23.62 -20.77
C ASP A 95 5.37 22.83 -21.84
N GLN A 96 4.11 22.44 -21.56
CA GLN A 96 3.23 21.79 -22.55
C GLN A 96 2.90 22.70 -23.75
N GLN A 97 2.66 24.00 -23.52
CA GLN A 97 2.39 24.93 -24.62
C GLN A 97 3.62 25.20 -25.50
N ASN A 98 4.83 25.11 -24.94
CA ASN A 98 6.07 25.26 -25.69
C ASN A 98 6.39 24.01 -26.55
N THR A 99 6.07 22.81 -26.05
CA THR A 99 6.21 21.56 -26.85
C THR A 99 5.22 21.50 -28.01
N ASP A 100 3.99 22.00 -27.83
CA ASP A 100 2.98 22.02 -28.90
C ASP A 100 3.28 23.07 -29.98
N ARG A 101 4.01 24.15 -29.65
CA ARG A 101 4.46 25.15 -30.63
C ARG A 101 5.57 24.63 -31.55
N ALA A 102 6.40 23.71 -31.06
CA ALA A 102 7.45 23.06 -31.86
C ALA A 102 6.90 22.00 -32.83
N SER A 103 5.70 21.46 -32.55
CA SER A 103 5.04 20.42 -33.35
C SER A 103 3.89 20.97 -34.20
N ARG A 104 4.18 21.88 -35.14
CA ARG A 104 3.20 22.22 -36.20
C ARG A 104 3.64 21.64 -37.55
N ARG A 105 3.05 20.51 -37.91
CA ARG A 105 2.36 20.27 -39.20
C ARG A 105 1.56 18.97 -39.08
N THR A 106 0.24 19.09 -38.87
CA THR A 106 -0.82 18.48 -39.70
C THR A 106 -2.20 18.79 -39.11
N PHE A 107 -3.06 19.34 -39.97
CA PHE A 107 -4.53 19.43 -39.94
C PHE A 107 -5.27 19.32 -38.60
N ALA A 108 -5.82 20.47 -38.18
CA ALA A 108 -6.80 20.59 -37.12
C ALA A 108 -8.13 19.95 -37.54
N THR A 109 -8.60 18.99 -36.76
CA THR A 109 -10.01 18.57 -36.73
C THR A 109 -10.61 19.15 -35.44
N SER A 110 -11.67 19.93 -35.62
CA SER A 110 -12.33 20.71 -34.59
C SER A 110 -13.14 19.80 -33.67
N SER A 111 -12.61 19.55 -32.47
CA SER A 111 -13.36 18.98 -31.34
C SER A 111 -13.06 19.79 -30.08
N THR A 112 -13.62 20.99 -30.01
CA THR A 112 -13.39 21.95 -28.91
C THR A 112 -14.23 21.69 -27.65
N ARG A 113 -14.81 20.49 -27.48
CA ARG A 113 -15.73 20.22 -26.36
C ARG A 113 -15.15 19.36 -25.23
N PHE A 114 -13.94 18.80 -25.36
CA PHE A 114 -13.42 17.82 -24.38
C PHE A 114 -11.95 17.97 -23.97
N GLN A 115 -11.33 19.15 -24.18
CA GLN A 115 -9.89 19.36 -23.89
C GLN A 115 -9.58 20.45 -22.83
N SER A 116 -10.44 20.63 -21.82
CA SER A 116 -10.07 21.49 -20.67
C SER A 116 -10.70 21.09 -19.34
N GLU A 117 -10.61 19.82 -18.99
CA GLU A 117 -10.59 19.40 -17.58
C GLU A 117 -9.12 19.37 -17.11
N LYS A 118 -8.46 20.53 -17.16
CA LYS A 118 -7.08 20.66 -16.68
C LYS A 118 -7.04 20.30 -15.19
N PHE A 119 -6.25 19.29 -14.85
CA PHE A 119 -6.04 18.80 -13.50
C PHE A 119 -5.50 19.92 -12.61
N SER A 120 -6.37 20.55 -11.82
CA SER A 120 -5.99 21.58 -10.85
C SER A 120 -6.29 21.12 -9.44
N PHE A 121 -5.33 21.29 -8.55
CA PHE A 121 -5.43 21.00 -7.13
C PHE A 121 -6.48 21.87 -6.44
N GLN A 122 -6.80 23.04 -7.00
CA GLN A 122 -7.86 23.94 -6.53
C GLN A 122 -9.20 23.22 -6.35
N ARG A 123 -9.52 22.26 -7.24
CA ARG A 123 -10.77 21.48 -7.18
C ARG A 123 -10.88 20.58 -5.95
N PHE A 124 -9.74 20.23 -5.33
CA PHE A 124 -9.71 19.37 -4.14
C PHE A 124 -9.72 20.15 -2.83
N TYR A 125 -9.42 21.45 -2.84
CA TYR A 125 -9.28 22.26 -1.62
C TYR A 125 -10.56 22.30 -0.79
N THR A 126 -11.74 22.41 -1.42
CA THR A 126 -13.02 22.37 -0.69
C THR A 126 -13.19 21.07 0.09
N SER A 127 -12.91 19.92 -0.55
CA SER A 127 -13.00 18.61 0.08
C SER A 127 -11.95 18.43 1.18
N TRP A 128 -10.72 18.89 0.95
CA TRP A 128 -9.64 18.78 1.94
C TRP A 128 -9.80 19.73 3.12
N ASN A 129 -10.40 20.91 2.92
CA ASN A 129 -10.73 21.83 4.01
C ASN A 129 -11.81 21.21 4.90
N GLN A 130 -12.87 20.65 4.32
CA GLN A 130 -13.90 19.93 5.08
C GLN A 130 -13.31 18.74 5.86
N GLU A 131 -12.41 17.98 5.24
CA GLU A 131 -11.69 16.89 5.90
C GLU A 131 -10.79 17.38 7.03
N ALA A 132 -10.09 18.50 6.84
CA ALA A 132 -9.23 19.08 7.87
C ALA A 132 -10.04 19.53 9.11
N THR A 133 -11.23 20.10 8.90
CA THR A 133 -12.12 20.58 9.96
C THR A 133 -12.88 19.44 10.66
N SER A 134 -13.33 18.41 9.93
CA SER A 134 -14.10 17.26 10.48
C SER A 134 -13.33 16.47 11.55
N HIS A 135 -12.01 16.36 11.40
CA HIS A 135 -11.16 15.68 12.37
C HIS A 135 -11.09 16.40 13.74
N LYS A 136 -11.40 17.71 13.79
CA LYS A 136 -11.48 18.47 15.04
C LYS A 136 -12.76 18.14 15.79
N SER A 137 -13.90 18.12 15.11
CA SER A 137 -15.20 17.77 15.72
C SER A 137 -15.21 16.34 16.25
N GLU A 138 -14.63 15.38 15.53
CA GLU A 138 -14.59 13.99 15.98
C GLU A 138 -13.67 13.81 17.21
N ARG A 139 -12.50 14.47 17.21
CA ARG A 139 -11.57 14.44 18.36
C ARG A 139 -12.14 15.15 19.58
N GLN A 140 -12.90 16.21 19.38
CA GLN A 140 -13.58 16.96 20.44
C GLN A 140 -14.76 16.15 21.00
N HIS A 141 -15.58 15.55 20.14
CA HIS A 141 -16.68 14.67 20.53
C HIS A 141 -16.19 13.45 21.33
N PHE A 142 -15.08 12.83 20.92
CA PHE A 142 -14.48 11.72 21.66
C PHE A 142 -13.95 12.16 23.04
N ARG A 143 -13.39 13.38 23.13
CA ARG A 143 -12.92 13.97 24.39
C ARG A 143 -14.05 14.35 25.34
N GLU A 144 -15.20 14.74 24.80
CA GLU A 144 -16.40 15.11 25.55
C GLU A 144 -17.18 13.87 26.04
N HIS A 145 -17.21 12.79 25.26
CA HIS A 145 -17.98 11.57 25.60
C HIS A 145 -17.24 10.55 26.47
N TYR A 146 -15.92 10.68 26.62
CA TYR A 146 -15.12 9.80 27.50
C TYR A 146 -14.15 10.61 28.38
N PRO A 147 -14.65 11.27 29.45
CA PRO A 147 -13.78 11.88 30.44
C PRO A 147 -13.29 10.80 31.43
N THR A 148 -11.95 10.69 31.59
CA THR A 148 -11.18 9.88 32.59
C THR A 148 -11.18 8.35 32.37
N SER A 149 -10.07 7.58 32.36
CA SER A 149 -8.90 7.56 33.27
C SER A 149 -7.67 6.85 32.64
N PHE A 150 -7.02 7.45 31.65
CA PHE A 150 -5.63 7.10 31.31
C PHE A 150 -4.83 8.38 31.10
N ALA A 151 -4.36 8.96 32.20
CA ALA A 151 -3.24 9.89 32.20
C ALA A 151 -1.96 9.10 31.86
N GLY A 152 -1.82 8.72 30.59
CA GLY A 152 -0.65 8.06 30.03
C GLY A 152 0.11 9.02 29.13
N SER A 153 1.18 9.59 29.65
CA SER A 153 2.31 10.20 28.93
C SER A 153 1.98 11.19 27.80
N SER A 154 1.96 12.49 28.17
CA SER A 154 2.33 13.57 27.27
C SER A 154 3.68 13.29 26.58
N HIS A 155 3.80 13.70 25.32
CA HIS A 155 4.93 13.50 24.39
C HIS A 155 5.06 12.11 23.73
N SER A 156 4.10 11.77 22.87
CA SER A 156 4.40 11.00 21.67
C SER A 156 4.46 11.95 20.46
N ASN A 157 5.66 12.34 20.04
CA ASN A 157 5.93 12.89 18.70
C ASN A 157 5.81 11.82 17.59
N ARG A 158 5.03 10.76 17.83
CA ARG A 158 4.81 9.67 16.90
C ARG A 158 3.33 9.46 16.70
N PHE A 159 2.71 10.34 15.90
CA PHE A 159 1.53 9.98 15.14
C PHE A 159 1.64 10.52 13.71
N PHE A 160 1.60 9.57 12.77
CA PHE A 160 1.58 9.70 11.31
C PHE A 160 2.87 10.08 10.58
N VAL A 161 3.95 9.36 10.88
CA VAL A 161 4.96 8.99 9.87
C VAL A 161 4.87 7.47 9.71
N PRO A 162 4.42 6.91 8.57
CA PRO A 162 4.65 5.50 8.30
C PRO A 162 6.15 5.24 8.40
N PRO A 163 6.62 4.27 9.20
CA PRO A 163 8.04 4.01 9.31
C PRO A 163 8.51 3.51 7.96
N THR A 164 9.29 4.33 7.24
CA THR A 164 9.93 4.02 5.96
C THR A 164 8.97 3.69 4.80
N PHE A 165 9.42 3.85 3.55
CA PHE A 165 8.79 3.28 2.36
C PHE A 165 8.86 1.73 2.33
N LYS A 166 8.81 1.09 3.51
CA LYS A 166 8.63 -0.35 3.60
C LYS A 166 7.18 -0.63 3.26
N SER A 167 6.98 -1.41 2.21
CA SER A 167 5.68 -1.92 1.81
C SER A 167 5.03 -2.57 3.04
N VAL A 168 3.97 -1.95 3.58
CA VAL A 168 3.25 -2.52 4.73
C VAL A 168 2.21 -3.48 4.19
N GLY A 169 2.18 -4.69 4.74
CA GLY A 169 1.18 -5.70 4.42
C GLY A 169 -0.25 -5.21 4.59
N ASN A 170 -1.17 -5.75 3.78
CA ASN A 170 -2.60 -5.56 3.92
C ASN A 170 -3.26 -6.91 4.26
N PRO A 171 -3.37 -7.25 5.55
CA PRO A 171 -3.90 -8.55 5.99
C PRO A 171 -5.39 -8.73 5.66
N VAL A 172 -6.15 -7.63 5.53
CA VAL A 172 -7.58 -7.68 5.18
C VAL A 172 -7.77 -8.13 3.74
N GLU A 173 -7.07 -7.49 2.80
CA GLU A 173 -7.09 -7.91 1.40
C GLU A 173 -6.48 -9.31 1.24
N ALA A 174 -5.37 -9.62 1.92
CA ALA A 174 -4.80 -10.97 1.90
C ALA A 174 -5.84 -12.05 2.23
N ARG A 175 -6.61 -11.88 3.32
CA ARG A 175 -7.71 -12.80 3.68
C ARG A 175 -8.81 -12.87 2.62
N ARG A 176 -9.18 -11.73 2.03
CA ARG A 176 -10.20 -11.66 0.98
C ARG A 176 -9.80 -12.49 -0.25
N TRP A 177 -8.57 -12.32 -0.72
CA TRP A 177 -8.02 -13.05 -1.86
C TRP A 177 -7.87 -14.55 -1.55
N LEU A 178 -7.37 -14.88 -0.37
CA LEU A 178 -7.19 -16.26 0.08
C LEU A 178 -8.52 -17.00 0.19
N ARG A 179 -9.58 -16.33 0.64
CA ARG A 179 -10.94 -16.91 0.69
C ARG A 179 -11.44 -17.30 -0.70
N GLN A 180 -11.17 -16.48 -1.72
CA GLN A 180 -11.51 -16.82 -3.10
C GLN A 180 -10.63 -17.94 -3.66
N ALA A 181 -9.33 -17.97 -3.31
CA ALA A 181 -8.44 -19.07 -3.70
C ALA A 181 -8.95 -20.42 -3.17
N ARG A 182 -9.36 -20.47 -1.89
CA ARG A 182 -10.00 -21.65 -1.27
C ARG A 182 -11.28 -22.06 -1.99
N ALA A 183 -12.15 -21.10 -2.31
CA ALA A 183 -13.40 -21.37 -3.03
C ALA A 183 -13.12 -21.98 -4.42
N ASN A 184 -12.14 -21.45 -5.15
CA ASN A 184 -11.74 -21.97 -6.46
C ASN A 184 -11.21 -23.41 -6.33
N PHE A 185 -10.35 -23.68 -5.35
CA PHE A 185 -9.81 -25.02 -5.11
C PHE A 185 -10.91 -26.02 -4.71
N SER A 186 -11.82 -25.61 -3.82
CA SER A 186 -12.99 -26.42 -3.46
C SER A 186 -13.87 -26.72 -4.67
N ALA A 187 -14.11 -25.73 -5.53
CA ALA A 187 -14.93 -25.88 -6.74
C ALA A 187 -14.28 -26.79 -7.81
N ALA A 188 -12.96 -27.01 -7.76
CA ALA A 188 -12.27 -27.93 -8.67
C ALA A 188 -12.74 -29.38 -8.45
N ARG A 189 -13.05 -29.74 -7.20
CA ARG A 189 -13.57 -31.08 -6.85
C ARG A 189 -14.89 -31.39 -7.52
N ASN A 190 -15.66 -30.37 -7.90
CA ASN A 190 -16.98 -30.56 -8.52
C ASN A 190 -16.88 -31.13 -9.93
N ASP A 191 -15.72 -31.04 -10.60
CA ASP A 191 -15.52 -31.48 -11.98
C ASP A 191 -14.76 -32.82 -12.07
N LEU A 192 -14.28 -33.35 -10.94
CA LEU A 192 -13.61 -34.64 -10.89
C LEU A 192 -14.52 -35.77 -11.39
N HIS A 193 -13.95 -36.65 -12.20
CA HIS A 193 -14.64 -37.81 -12.79
C HIS A 193 -15.87 -37.44 -13.65
N LYS A 194 -15.97 -36.20 -14.14
CA LYS A 194 -17.07 -35.73 -15.01
C LYS A 194 -16.66 -35.45 -16.45
N ASN A 195 -15.52 -35.99 -16.89
CA ASN A 195 -14.92 -35.65 -18.18
C ASN A 195 -14.75 -34.13 -18.38
N ALA A 196 -14.27 -33.45 -17.34
CA ALA A 196 -14.10 -32.00 -17.28
C ALA A 196 -12.74 -31.63 -16.63
N ASN A 197 -11.71 -32.41 -16.95
CA ASN A 197 -10.38 -32.31 -16.33
C ASN A 197 -9.69 -30.96 -16.60
N GLU A 198 -9.96 -30.33 -17.75
CA GLU A 198 -9.52 -28.98 -18.08
C GLU A 198 -10.04 -27.94 -17.09
N TRP A 199 -11.28 -28.12 -16.60
CA TRP A 199 -11.88 -27.23 -15.60
C TRP A 199 -11.30 -27.45 -14.20
N VAL A 200 -11.00 -28.71 -13.85
CA VAL A 200 -10.22 -29.02 -12.63
C VAL A 200 -8.89 -28.28 -12.66
N CYS A 201 -8.15 -28.41 -13.77
CA CYS A 201 -6.84 -27.78 -13.95
C CYS A 201 -6.93 -26.25 -13.93
N PHE A 202 -7.90 -25.66 -14.63
CA PHE A 202 -8.09 -24.20 -14.66
C PHE A 202 -8.46 -23.63 -13.29
N LYS A 203 -9.35 -24.28 -12.55
CA LYS A 203 -9.71 -23.86 -11.18
C LYS A 203 -8.52 -23.97 -10.23
N CYS A 204 -7.69 -25.01 -10.37
CA CYS A 204 -6.45 -25.16 -9.62
C CYS A 204 -5.41 -24.08 -9.95
N TYR A 205 -5.26 -23.73 -11.23
CA TYR A 205 -4.44 -22.60 -11.67
C TYR A 205 -4.90 -21.29 -11.04
N LEU A 206 -6.21 -21.01 -11.07
CA LEU A 206 -6.77 -19.80 -10.45
C LEU A 206 -6.60 -19.81 -8.94
N ALA A 207 -6.80 -20.94 -8.26
CA ALA A 207 -6.58 -21.05 -6.83
C ALA A 207 -5.13 -20.71 -6.47
N THR A 208 -4.17 -21.30 -7.17
CA THR A 208 -2.73 -21.02 -7.02
C THR A 208 -2.41 -19.54 -7.23
N LYS A 209 -2.86 -18.96 -8.36
CA LYS A 209 -2.64 -17.55 -8.69
C LYS A 209 -3.18 -16.61 -7.61
N LEU A 210 -4.41 -16.85 -7.13
CA LEU A 210 -5.04 -16.00 -6.13
C LEU A 210 -4.40 -16.14 -4.74
N ALA A 211 -3.93 -17.33 -4.36
CA ALA A 211 -3.21 -17.53 -3.11
C ALA A 211 -1.84 -16.84 -3.11
N LEU A 212 -1.13 -16.85 -4.24
CA LEU A 212 0.12 -16.10 -4.40
C LEU A 212 -0.12 -14.58 -4.29
N ILE A 213 -1.19 -14.08 -4.92
CA ILE A 213 -1.63 -12.68 -4.77
C ILE A 213 -1.93 -12.37 -3.30
N ALA A 214 -2.62 -13.26 -2.59
CA ALA A 214 -2.91 -13.08 -1.17
C ALA A 214 -1.63 -12.98 -0.31
N ALA A 215 -0.63 -13.83 -0.56
CA ALA A 215 0.66 -13.77 0.11
C ALA A 215 1.42 -12.47 -0.17
N ASP A 216 1.36 -11.98 -1.41
CA ASP A 216 1.97 -10.71 -1.78
C ASP A 216 1.28 -9.51 -1.13
N TYR A 217 -0.06 -9.54 -1.01
CA TYR A 217 -0.81 -8.57 -0.21
C TYR A 217 -0.43 -8.65 1.27
N ALA A 218 -0.24 -9.83 1.85
CA ALA A 218 0.12 -9.98 3.27
C ALA A 218 1.48 -9.35 3.61
N VAL A 219 2.42 -9.29 2.66
CA VAL A 219 3.75 -8.69 2.87
C VAL A 219 3.80 -7.24 2.42
N ARG A 220 3.31 -6.95 1.21
CA ARG A 220 3.52 -5.65 0.55
C ARG A 220 2.29 -4.76 0.49
N GLY A 221 1.10 -5.30 0.76
CA GLY A 221 -0.16 -4.58 0.65
C GLY A 221 -0.60 -4.30 -0.78
N LYS A 222 0.09 -4.86 -1.78
CA LYS A 222 -0.22 -4.77 -3.21
C LYS A 222 0.32 -6.00 -3.95
N SER A 223 -0.34 -6.37 -5.03
CA SER A 223 0.10 -7.41 -5.96
C SER A 223 -0.17 -6.98 -7.39
N ASP A 224 0.63 -7.48 -8.32
CA ASP A 224 0.36 -7.38 -9.76
C ASP A 224 -0.41 -8.63 -10.21
N LYS A 225 -1.47 -8.45 -11.00
CA LYS A 225 -2.34 -9.54 -11.47
C LYS A 225 -1.96 -10.03 -12.86
N ASP A 226 -1.17 -9.26 -13.59
CA ASP A 226 -0.76 -9.57 -14.96
C ASP A 226 0.51 -10.42 -14.98
N VAL A 227 1.23 -10.47 -13.85
CA VAL A 227 2.36 -11.35 -13.62
C VAL A 227 1.91 -12.82 -13.58
N LYS A 228 2.67 -13.69 -14.27
CA LYS A 228 2.45 -15.14 -14.27
C LYS A 228 2.69 -15.75 -12.87
N PRO A 229 1.97 -16.82 -12.49
CA PRO A 229 2.12 -17.45 -11.19
C PRO A 229 3.56 -17.80 -10.83
N THR A 230 4.35 -18.41 -11.72
CA THR A 230 5.76 -18.75 -11.45
C THR A 230 6.61 -17.54 -11.07
N ALA A 231 6.49 -16.41 -11.80
CA ALA A 231 7.25 -15.20 -11.49
C ALA A 231 6.80 -14.57 -10.16
N LEU A 232 5.50 -14.65 -9.85
CA LEU A 232 4.98 -14.20 -8.55
C LEU A 232 5.44 -15.11 -7.40
N ALA A 233 5.52 -16.42 -7.63
CA ALA A 233 6.00 -17.41 -6.68
C ALA A 233 7.47 -17.19 -6.30
N GLN A 234 8.33 -16.90 -7.28
CA GLN A 234 9.75 -16.58 -7.04
C GLN A 234 9.89 -15.42 -6.05
N LYS A 235 9.12 -14.35 -6.28
CA LYS A 235 9.11 -13.19 -5.39
C LYS A 235 8.57 -13.52 -3.99
N VAL A 236 7.49 -14.31 -3.93
CA VAL A 236 6.84 -14.67 -2.66
C VAL A 236 7.74 -15.59 -1.83
N GLU A 237 8.49 -16.48 -2.45
CA GLU A 237 9.45 -17.37 -1.80
C GLU A 237 10.55 -16.61 -1.06
N GLU A 238 11.01 -15.47 -1.60
CA GLU A 238 12.01 -14.60 -0.98
C GLU A 238 11.52 -13.95 0.34
N TYR A 239 10.21 -13.94 0.62
CA TYR A 239 9.67 -13.28 1.81
C TYR A 239 9.89 -14.05 3.10
N ASN A 240 10.04 -15.39 3.03
CA ASN A 240 10.21 -16.23 4.22
C ASN A 240 10.81 -17.59 3.83
N THR A 241 11.78 -18.07 4.61
CA THR A 241 12.40 -19.39 4.45
C THR A 241 11.42 -20.56 4.55
N HIS A 242 10.26 -20.39 5.21
CA HIS A 242 9.20 -21.41 5.25
C HIS A 242 8.53 -21.63 3.88
N LEU A 243 8.71 -20.69 2.94
CA LEU A 243 8.18 -20.77 1.59
C LEU A 243 9.16 -21.44 0.61
N THR A 244 10.30 -21.96 1.08
CA THR A 244 11.27 -22.63 0.21
C THR A 244 10.61 -23.76 -0.62
N GLY A 245 10.98 -23.82 -1.90
CA GLY A 245 10.44 -24.73 -2.89
C GLY A 245 9.07 -24.32 -3.44
N LEU A 246 8.49 -23.19 -3.04
CA LEU A 246 7.22 -22.69 -3.57
C LEU A 246 7.28 -22.47 -5.08
N THR A 247 8.39 -21.90 -5.58
CA THR A 247 8.58 -21.67 -7.02
C THR A 247 8.60 -22.99 -7.78
N ASN A 248 9.30 -24.00 -7.25
CA ASN A 248 9.35 -25.33 -7.85
C ASN A 248 7.96 -25.99 -7.86
N ASP A 249 7.19 -25.85 -6.77
CA ASP A 249 5.83 -26.37 -6.69
C ASP A 249 4.92 -25.74 -7.77
N VAL A 250 5.02 -24.42 -7.98
CA VAL A 250 4.24 -23.71 -9.00
C VAL A 250 4.72 -24.05 -10.41
N GLN A 251 6.03 -24.21 -10.63
CA GLN A 251 6.59 -24.68 -11.90
C GLN A 251 6.15 -26.08 -12.26
N ILE A 252 6.05 -27.00 -11.29
CA ILE A 252 5.52 -28.35 -11.52
C ILE A 252 4.06 -28.27 -12.02
N LEU A 253 3.24 -27.40 -11.42
CA LEU A 253 1.87 -27.17 -11.87
C LEU A 253 1.82 -26.67 -13.31
N GLU A 254 2.61 -25.67 -13.67
CA GLU A 254 2.71 -25.17 -15.05
C GLU A 254 3.32 -26.23 -16.01
N GLY A 255 4.20 -27.10 -15.50
CA GLY A 255 4.84 -28.20 -16.23
C GLY A 255 3.87 -29.29 -16.68
N TYR A 256 2.73 -29.45 -16.01
CA TYR A 256 1.61 -30.27 -16.51
C TYR A 256 0.87 -29.63 -17.71
N GLY A 257 1.33 -28.48 -18.20
CA GLY A 257 0.69 -27.72 -19.28
C GLY A 257 -0.51 -26.89 -18.80
N VAL A 258 -0.61 -26.67 -17.50
CA VAL A 258 -1.71 -25.91 -16.89
C VAL A 258 -1.39 -24.43 -16.90
N ASP A 259 -2.14 -23.66 -17.69
CA ASP A 259 -2.07 -22.20 -17.70
C ASP A 259 -3.45 -21.58 -18.00
N SER A 260 -3.54 -20.24 -18.01
CA SER A 260 -4.82 -19.56 -18.25
C SER A 260 -5.38 -19.70 -19.66
N LEU A 261 -4.63 -20.22 -20.62
CA LEU A 261 -4.97 -20.23 -22.04
C LEU A 261 -5.21 -21.65 -22.57
N ARG A 262 -4.26 -22.57 -22.39
CA ARG A 262 -4.30 -23.96 -22.89
C ARG A 262 -5.42 -24.79 -22.28
N THR A 263 -5.93 -24.42 -21.12
CA THR A 263 -7.12 -25.05 -20.53
C THR A 263 -8.44 -24.55 -21.14
N ARG A 264 -8.42 -23.59 -22.08
CA ARG A 264 -9.62 -22.93 -22.62
C ARG A 264 -9.69 -22.85 -24.14
N TYR A 265 -8.55 -22.68 -24.81
CA TYR A 265 -8.51 -22.34 -26.23
C TYR A 265 -7.88 -23.47 -27.08
N PRO A 266 -8.61 -24.06 -28.04
CA PRO A 266 -8.10 -25.14 -28.89
C PRO A 266 -6.96 -24.77 -29.84
N ASP A 267 -6.90 -23.52 -30.31
CA ASP A 267 -5.86 -23.03 -31.25
C ASP A 267 -4.44 -23.04 -30.65
N LEU A 268 -4.34 -23.17 -29.33
CA LEU A 268 -3.08 -23.29 -28.61
C LEU A 268 -2.65 -24.74 -28.37
N LEU A 269 -3.41 -25.71 -28.89
CA LEU A 269 -3.15 -27.14 -28.78
C LEU A 269 -2.87 -27.75 -30.16
N PRO A 270 -2.14 -28.88 -30.24
CA PRO A 270 -1.93 -29.57 -31.51
C PRO A 270 -3.27 -30.04 -32.10
N PHE A 271 -3.53 -29.70 -33.35
CA PHE A 271 -4.70 -30.20 -34.07
C PHE A 271 -4.74 -31.76 -34.03
N PRO A 272 -5.90 -32.41 -33.78
CA PRO A 272 -7.25 -31.86 -33.62
C PRO A 272 -7.69 -31.68 -32.14
N GLN A 273 -6.74 -31.60 -31.19
CA GLN A 273 -7.05 -31.62 -29.76
C GLN A 273 -7.85 -30.39 -29.31
N ILE A 274 -8.80 -30.62 -28.40
CA ILE A 274 -9.42 -29.57 -27.59
C ILE A 274 -8.95 -29.67 -26.12
N PRO A 275 -9.14 -28.63 -25.29
CA PRO A 275 -8.75 -28.70 -23.87
C PRO A 275 -9.34 -29.90 -23.12
N ASN A 276 -10.55 -30.33 -23.48
CA ASN A 276 -11.21 -31.49 -22.86
C ASN A 276 -10.41 -32.80 -23.07
N ASP A 277 -9.72 -32.95 -24.21
CA ASP A 277 -8.91 -34.14 -24.52
C ASP A 277 -7.51 -34.06 -23.90
N ARG A 278 -7.04 -32.85 -23.58
CA ARG A 278 -5.63 -32.59 -23.23
C ARG A 278 -5.23 -33.14 -21.87
N PHE A 279 -6.14 -33.11 -20.90
CA PHE A 279 -5.85 -33.42 -19.50
C PHE A 279 -6.48 -34.75 -19.10
N THR A 280 -5.65 -35.74 -18.73
CA THR A 280 -6.13 -37.02 -18.20
C THR A 280 -6.58 -36.89 -16.75
N SER A 281 -7.33 -37.86 -16.24
CA SER A 281 -7.75 -37.88 -14.84
C SER A 281 -6.56 -38.00 -13.88
N GLU A 282 -5.49 -38.69 -14.26
CA GLU A 282 -4.25 -38.77 -13.49
C GLU A 282 -3.58 -37.40 -13.39
N VAL A 283 -3.49 -36.67 -14.52
CA VAL A 283 -2.94 -35.31 -14.53
C VAL A 283 -3.79 -34.39 -13.64
N ALA A 284 -5.11 -34.44 -13.77
CA ALA A 284 -6.01 -33.64 -12.93
C ALA A 284 -5.80 -33.91 -11.43
N MET A 285 -5.67 -35.19 -11.03
CA MET A 285 -5.38 -35.58 -9.64
C MET A 285 -4.02 -35.03 -9.17
N ARG A 286 -2.97 -35.16 -9.98
CA ARG A 286 -1.63 -34.61 -9.65
C ARG A 286 -1.64 -33.09 -9.51
N VAL A 287 -2.38 -32.40 -10.38
CA VAL A 287 -2.54 -30.94 -10.32
C VAL A 287 -3.28 -30.53 -9.04
N MET A 288 -4.31 -31.27 -8.63
CA MET A 288 -5.01 -31.03 -7.36
C MET A 288 -4.10 -31.25 -6.15
N GLU A 289 -3.34 -32.35 -6.10
CA GLU A 289 -2.35 -32.63 -5.05
C GLU A 289 -1.30 -31.51 -4.94
N CYS A 290 -0.77 -31.06 -6.08
CA CYS A 290 0.21 -29.98 -6.13
C CYS A 290 -0.39 -28.66 -5.64
N THR A 291 -1.60 -28.33 -6.09
CA THR A 291 -2.32 -27.12 -5.67
C THR A 291 -2.61 -27.14 -4.18
N ALA A 292 -3.01 -28.29 -3.61
CA ALA A 292 -3.24 -28.43 -2.17
C ALA A 292 -1.98 -28.07 -1.37
N ARG A 293 -0.80 -28.59 -1.76
CA ARG A 293 0.47 -28.28 -1.09
C ARG A 293 0.80 -26.79 -1.15
N ILE A 294 0.61 -26.15 -2.30
CA ILE A 294 0.82 -24.71 -2.48
C ILE A 294 -0.12 -23.90 -1.58
N ILE A 295 -1.41 -24.22 -1.61
CA ILE A 295 -2.43 -23.53 -0.81
C ILE A 295 -2.11 -23.65 0.68
N ILE A 296 -1.82 -24.86 1.19
CA ILE A 296 -1.49 -25.07 2.60
C ILE A 296 -0.26 -24.23 3.00
N LYS A 297 0.81 -24.29 2.21
CA LYS A 297 2.06 -23.55 2.47
C LYS A 297 1.80 -22.03 2.54
N LEU A 298 1.05 -21.48 1.59
CA LEU A 298 0.71 -20.06 1.54
C LEU A 298 -0.28 -19.64 2.63
N GLU A 299 -1.24 -20.49 2.98
CA GLU A 299 -2.21 -20.24 4.04
C GLU A 299 -1.52 -20.13 5.41
N THR A 300 -0.65 -21.08 5.74
CA THR A 300 0.13 -21.05 6.98
C THR A 300 0.96 -19.76 7.05
N PHE A 301 1.60 -19.39 5.94
CA PHE A 301 2.37 -18.14 5.87
C PHE A 301 1.52 -16.89 6.06
N VAL A 302 0.37 -16.78 5.38
CA VAL A 302 -0.52 -15.62 5.50
C VAL A 302 -1.10 -15.52 6.91
N GLN A 303 -1.44 -16.65 7.55
CA GLN A 303 -1.93 -16.68 8.92
C GLN A 303 -0.89 -16.20 9.94
N GLN A 304 0.39 -16.51 9.75
CA GLN A 304 1.47 -16.03 10.62
C GLN A 304 1.76 -14.52 10.48
N LYS A 305 1.30 -13.90 9.39
CA LYS A 305 1.50 -12.47 9.09
C LYS A 305 0.31 -11.58 9.49
N ILE A 306 -0.81 -12.20 9.85
CA ILE A 306 -2.03 -11.53 10.35
C ILE A 306 -1.89 -11.33 11.85
#